data_AF-A0A959R2H7-F1
#
_entry.id   AF-A0A959R2H7-F1
#
_cell.length_a   1.000
_cell.length_b   1.000
_cell.length_c   1.000
_cell.angle_alpha   90.00
_cell.angle_beta   90.00
_cell.angle_gamma   90.00
#
_symmetry.space_group_name_H-M   'P 1'
#
loop_
_entity.id
_entity.type
_entity.pdbx_description
1 polymer ?
#
loop_
_entity_poly.entity_id
_entity_poly.type
_entity_poly.pdbx_seq_one_letter_code
_entity_poly.pdbx_strand_id
1 'polypeptide(L)'
;MPDAKIMLFDSPSRKKKDGTYPLQLVIYENGKRKYFRLGKSCTQEEWNPETGYFRKNYPDHNKENSFLRRTLSRAYEVIDSLDRDKIPFSFHVFYSRYIGKKTSTDVATIFQSTIERCEREERVGSASQYRSTKNAILEFCKQSPNIPSNGLMLQNIDFKFLKDFEHWLKVKRNCKDTTISVYMRALRTVFNDAIKEDLISYEFYPFRKYEIGKRLNTKTKKRAISKDIMHQIKDLDLPEGSDLEFARDIFLFIYYGRGINFVDIAFLTPYNIQDNRIVYVRRKNRSKTSKEISIPIRNEVKDLLEKYRQWSYYI
;
A
#
# COMPACT_ATOMS: atom_id res chain seq x y z
N MET A 1 -18.48 -5.68 -25.83
CA MET A 1 -17.07 -5.61 -26.21
C MET A 1 -16.65 -4.15 -26.15
N PRO A 2 -15.47 -3.83 -25.59
CA PRO A 2 -15.03 -2.46 -25.46
C PRO A 2 -14.90 -1.77 -26.83
N ASP A 3 -15.22 -0.48 -26.89
CA ASP A 3 -15.10 0.32 -28.12
C ASP A 3 -14.29 1.59 -27.86
N ALA A 4 -13.67 2.14 -28.91
CA ALA A 4 -12.78 3.30 -28.84
C ALA A 4 -13.15 4.35 -29.89
N LYS A 5 -13.30 5.61 -29.48
CA LYS A 5 -13.55 6.75 -30.39
C LYS A 5 -12.71 7.95 -30.02
N ILE A 6 -12.35 8.79 -30.99
CA ILE A 6 -11.78 10.10 -30.71
C ILE A 6 -12.89 11.13 -30.81
N MET A 7 -12.99 12.00 -29.81
CA MET A 7 -14.03 13.01 -29.73
C MET A 7 -13.42 14.37 -29.37
N LEU A 8 -14.01 15.42 -29.94
CA LEU A 8 -13.82 16.78 -29.46
C LEU A 8 -14.63 16.97 -28.17
N PHE A 9 -13.99 17.42 -27.09
CA PHE A 9 -14.68 17.66 -25.83
C PHE A 9 -15.12 19.12 -25.74
N ASP A 10 -16.22 19.43 -26.43
CA ASP A 10 -16.71 20.78 -26.73
C ASP A 10 -17.62 21.40 -25.65
N SER A 11 -17.48 20.93 -24.40
CA SER A 11 -18.16 21.57 -23.26
C SER A 11 -17.67 23.00 -23.08
N PRO A 12 -18.56 24.00 -22.86
CA PRO A 12 -18.18 25.39 -22.60
C PRO A 12 -17.16 25.54 -21.47
N SER A 13 -17.25 24.69 -20.44
CA SER A 13 -16.32 24.63 -19.30
C SER A 13 -14.88 24.22 -19.66
N ARG A 14 -14.65 23.73 -20.89
CA ARG A 14 -13.37 23.19 -21.38
C ARG A 14 -12.78 23.98 -22.53
N LYS A 15 -13.43 25.08 -22.94
CA LYS A 15 -12.91 26.00 -23.93
C LYS A 15 -11.60 26.61 -23.42
N LYS A 16 -10.54 26.52 -24.21
CA LYS A 16 -9.27 27.17 -23.91
C LYS A 16 -9.34 28.67 -24.22
N LYS A 17 -8.35 29.42 -23.71
CA LYS A 17 -8.22 30.87 -23.99
C LYS A 17 -8.09 31.19 -25.48
N ASP A 18 -7.51 30.27 -26.26
CA ASP A 18 -7.34 30.37 -27.72
C ASP A 18 -8.61 29.99 -28.51
N GLY A 19 -9.73 29.69 -27.84
CA GLY A 19 -10.99 29.33 -28.48
C GLY A 19 -11.13 27.86 -28.87
N THR A 20 -10.09 27.04 -28.67
CA THR A 20 -10.10 25.61 -29.02
C THR A 20 -10.62 24.72 -27.90
N TYR A 21 -11.04 23.52 -28.26
CA TYR A 21 -11.47 22.46 -27.35
C TYR A 21 -10.52 21.25 -27.42
N PRO A 22 -10.25 20.58 -26.29
CA PRO A 22 -9.32 19.46 -26.26
C PRO A 22 -9.91 18.20 -26.91
N LEU A 23 -9.05 17.45 -27.60
CA LEU A 23 -9.35 16.12 -28.13
C LEU A 23 -9.09 15.05 -27.08
N GLN A 24 -9.99 14.07 -27.05
CA GLN A 24 -9.94 12.95 -26.12
C GLN A 24 -10.16 11.64 -26.85
N LEU A 25 -9.36 10.63 -26.51
CA LEU A 25 -9.68 9.24 -26.78
C LEU A 25 -10.69 8.80 -25.72
N VAL A 26 -11.82 8.28 -26.17
CA VAL A 26 -12.93 7.82 -25.34
C VAL A 26 -13.03 6.32 -25.50
N ILE A 27 -12.92 5.61 -24.39
CA ILE A 27 -13.14 4.17 -24.35
C ILE A 27 -14.48 3.90 -23.71
N TYR A 28 -15.25 3.01 -24.30
CA TYR A 28 -16.59 2.60 -23.88
C TYR A 28 -16.57 1.14 -23.45
N GLU A 29 -17.19 0.83 -22.31
CA GLU A 29 -17.42 -0.55 -21.88
C GLU A 29 -18.64 -0.61 -20.95
N ASN A 30 -19.60 -1.50 -21.24
CA ASN A 30 -20.80 -1.77 -20.42
C ASN A 30 -21.52 -0.49 -19.94
N GLY A 31 -21.79 0.44 -20.87
CA GLY A 31 -22.49 1.70 -20.59
C GLY A 31 -21.65 2.75 -19.84
N LYS A 32 -20.40 2.44 -19.47
CA LYS A 32 -19.44 3.38 -18.88
C LYS A 32 -18.48 3.88 -19.95
N ARG A 33 -17.92 5.08 -19.72
CA ARG A 33 -16.90 5.68 -20.59
C ARG A 33 -15.78 6.33 -19.79
N LYS A 34 -14.53 6.21 -20.24
CA LYS A 34 -13.37 6.92 -19.68
C LYS A 34 -12.67 7.72 -20.79
N TYR A 35 -12.20 8.92 -20.41
CA TYR A 35 -11.62 9.89 -21.31
C TYR A 35 -10.11 9.99 -21.08
N PHE A 36 -9.34 9.94 -22.17
CA PHE A 36 -7.88 10.06 -22.17
C PHE A 36 -7.48 11.26 -23.04
N ARG A 37 -6.79 12.24 -22.45
CA ARG A 37 -6.37 13.45 -23.16
C ARG A 37 -5.32 13.11 -24.21
N LEU A 38 -5.48 13.65 -25.42
CA LEU A 38 -4.54 13.44 -26.53
C LEU A 38 -3.49 14.55 -26.70
N GLY A 39 -3.59 15.62 -25.92
CA GLY A 39 -2.68 16.77 -26.02
C GLY A 39 -2.91 17.66 -27.26
N LYS A 40 -3.92 17.35 -28.08
CA LYS A 40 -4.34 18.14 -29.24
C LYS A 40 -5.64 18.89 -28.96
N SER A 41 -5.88 19.99 -29.66
CA SER A 41 -7.12 20.78 -29.57
C SER A 41 -7.43 21.45 -30.91
N CYS A 42 -8.72 21.69 -31.17
CA CYS A 42 -9.19 22.43 -32.33
C CYS A 42 -10.51 23.13 -32.03
N THR A 43 -10.94 24.01 -32.91
CA THR A 43 -12.27 24.61 -32.91
C THR A 43 -13.32 23.59 -33.39
N GLN A 44 -14.61 23.89 -33.18
CA GLN A 44 -15.70 23.05 -33.69
C GLN A 44 -15.74 23.01 -35.22
N GLU A 45 -15.35 24.10 -35.89
CA GLU A 45 -15.31 24.22 -37.36
C GLU A 45 -14.18 23.41 -37.99
N GLU A 46 -13.11 23.12 -37.24
CA GLU A 46 -11.97 22.31 -37.70
C GLU A 46 -12.19 20.81 -37.46
N TRP A 47 -13.25 20.42 -36.74
CA TRP A 47 -13.53 19.04 -36.38
C TRP A 47 -14.68 18.44 -37.19
N ASN A 48 -14.52 17.20 -37.66
CA ASN A 48 -15.61 16.42 -38.22
C ASN A 48 -16.10 15.38 -37.19
N PRO A 49 -17.29 15.58 -36.60
CA PRO A 49 -17.81 14.69 -35.56
C PRO A 49 -18.26 13.31 -36.10
N GLU A 50 -18.60 13.22 -37.39
CA GLU A 50 -19.04 11.96 -38.01
C GLU A 50 -17.85 11.04 -38.26
N THR A 51 -16.76 11.60 -38.76
CA THR A 51 -15.55 10.82 -39.10
C THR A 51 -14.58 10.70 -37.93
N GLY A 52 -14.67 11.59 -36.93
CA GLY A 52 -13.73 11.63 -35.80
C GLY A 52 -12.33 12.11 -36.21
N TYR A 53 -12.25 13.00 -37.19
CA TYR A 53 -11.00 13.52 -37.75
C TYR A 53 -11.07 15.04 -37.97
N PHE A 54 -9.90 15.67 -38.06
CA PHE A 54 -9.78 17.07 -38.48
C PHE A 54 -10.24 17.25 -39.92
N ARG A 55 -10.93 18.37 -40.18
CA ARG A 55 -11.30 18.85 -41.51
C ARG A 55 -10.08 19.47 -42.22
N LYS A 56 -10.23 19.75 -43.52
CA LYS A 56 -9.14 20.29 -44.37
C LYS A 56 -8.64 21.67 -43.94
N ASN A 57 -9.44 22.43 -43.22
CA ASN A 57 -9.11 23.76 -42.69
C ASN A 57 -8.22 23.73 -41.43
N TYR A 58 -7.99 22.56 -40.82
CA TYR A 58 -7.05 22.43 -39.71
C TYR A 58 -5.60 22.37 -40.23
N PRO A 59 -4.64 23.11 -39.62
CA PRO A 59 -3.23 23.07 -40.00
C PRO A 59 -2.67 21.64 -39.96
N ASP A 60 -1.93 21.24 -41.01
CA ASP A 60 -1.35 19.90 -41.14
C ASP A 60 -2.35 18.73 -40.98
N HIS A 61 -3.63 18.91 -41.33
CA HIS A 61 -4.69 17.92 -41.10
C HIS A 61 -4.33 16.48 -41.53
N ASN A 62 -3.57 16.29 -42.62
CA ASN A 62 -3.14 14.95 -43.06
C ASN A 62 -2.21 14.26 -42.05
N LYS A 63 -1.20 14.98 -41.55
CA LYS A 63 -0.25 14.49 -40.54
C LYS A 63 -0.96 14.26 -39.22
N GLU A 64 -1.84 15.18 -38.86
CA GLU A 64 -2.57 15.19 -37.60
C GLU A 64 -3.63 14.08 -37.56
N ASN A 65 -4.37 13.86 -38.65
CA ASN A 65 -5.27 12.72 -38.80
C ASN A 65 -4.52 11.39 -38.83
N SER A 66 -3.31 11.34 -39.37
CA SER A 66 -2.47 10.14 -39.30
C SER A 66 -2.08 9.81 -37.84
N PHE A 67 -1.84 10.81 -36.99
CA PHE A 67 -1.67 10.60 -35.55
C PHE A 67 -2.94 10.05 -34.89
N LEU A 68 -4.12 10.60 -35.22
CA LEU A 68 -5.40 10.11 -34.68
C LEU A 68 -5.68 8.66 -35.10
N ARG A 69 -5.39 8.29 -36.36
CA ARG A 69 -5.48 6.90 -36.83
C ARG A 69 -4.59 5.95 -36.04
N ARG A 70 -3.30 6.29 -35.85
CA ARG A 70 -2.39 5.48 -35.04
C ARG A 70 -2.84 5.36 -33.58
N THR A 71 -3.41 6.43 -33.03
CA THR A 71 -3.97 6.47 -31.67
C THR A 71 -5.12 5.48 -31.53
N LEU A 72 -6.07 5.47 -32.49
CA LEU A 72 -7.18 4.50 -32.50
C LEU A 72 -6.70 3.07 -32.75
N SER A 73 -5.80 2.86 -33.71
CA SER A 73 -5.22 1.52 -33.98
C SER A 73 -4.62 0.91 -32.72
N ARG A 74 -3.77 1.68 -32.02
CA ARG A 74 -3.17 1.25 -30.75
C ARG A 74 -4.21 0.95 -29.68
N ALA A 75 -5.31 1.69 -29.61
CA ALA A 75 -6.39 1.41 -28.66
C ALA A 75 -7.04 0.05 -28.95
N TYR A 76 -7.40 -0.21 -30.21
CA TYR A 76 -7.97 -1.50 -30.60
C TYR A 76 -6.99 -2.66 -30.44
N GLU A 77 -5.70 -2.48 -30.78
CA GLU A 77 -4.66 -3.49 -30.53
C GLU A 77 -4.59 -3.90 -29.05
N VAL A 78 -4.74 -2.93 -28.13
CA VAL A 78 -4.78 -3.23 -26.70
C VAL A 78 -6.05 -4.00 -26.33
N ILE A 79 -7.22 -3.60 -26.83
CA ILE A 79 -8.49 -4.29 -26.59
C ILE A 79 -8.39 -5.74 -27.07
N ASP A 80 -7.90 -5.96 -28.29
CA ASP A 80 -7.73 -7.28 -28.89
C ASP A 80 -6.70 -8.13 -28.13
N SER A 81 -5.63 -7.51 -27.61
CA SER A 81 -4.65 -8.20 -26.78
C SER A 81 -5.26 -8.71 -25.47
N LEU A 82 -6.18 -7.96 -24.86
CA LEU A 82 -6.81 -8.36 -23.60
C LEU A 82 -7.77 -9.53 -23.81
N ASP A 83 -8.52 -9.51 -24.91
CA ASP A 83 -9.41 -10.62 -25.28
C ASP A 83 -8.61 -11.90 -25.58
N ARG A 84 -7.56 -11.79 -26.40
CA ARG A 84 -6.64 -12.89 -26.72
C ARG A 84 -6.01 -13.52 -25.48
N ASP A 85 -5.57 -12.69 -24.53
CA ASP A 85 -4.96 -13.13 -23.27
C ASP A 85 -5.99 -13.60 -22.23
N LYS A 86 -7.29 -13.51 -22.54
CA LYS A 86 -8.40 -13.79 -21.61
C LYS A 86 -8.34 -12.97 -20.33
N ILE A 87 -7.86 -11.73 -20.42
CA ILE A 87 -7.79 -10.79 -19.30
C ILE A 87 -9.06 -9.94 -19.29
N PRO A 88 -9.86 -9.94 -18.21
CA PRO A 88 -11.05 -9.11 -18.11
C PRO A 88 -10.73 -7.64 -18.34
N PHE A 89 -11.53 -6.97 -19.18
CA PHE A 89 -11.34 -5.56 -19.47
C PHE A 89 -11.60 -4.69 -18.24
N SER A 90 -10.69 -3.75 -17.98
CA SER A 90 -10.94 -2.59 -17.13
C SER A 90 -10.30 -1.37 -17.78
N PHE A 91 -10.86 -0.17 -17.56
CA PHE A 91 -10.30 1.05 -18.14
C PHE A 91 -8.84 1.31 -17.74
N HIS A 92 -8.42 0.81 -16.58
CA HIS A 92 -7.04 0.94 -16.15
C HIS A 92 -6.12 -0.11 -16.76
N VAL A 93 -6.55 -1.38 -16.83
CA VAL A 93 -5.76 -2.40 -17.52
C VAL A 93 -5.55 -2.00 -18.98
N PHE A 94 -6.60 -1.48 -19.63
CA PHE A 94 -6.50 -0.81 -20.92
C PHE A 94 -5.47 0.32 -20.88
N TYR A 95 -5.64 1.31 -19.99
CA TYR A 95 -4.79 2.50 -19.99
C TYR A 95 -3.33 2.15 -19.75
N SER A 96 -3.05 1.23 -18.84
CA SER A 96 -1.71 0.78 -18.48
C SER A 96 -1.02 0.08 -19.65
N ARG A 97 -1.70 -0.86 -20.32
CA ARG A 97 -1.18 -1.44 -21.58
C ARG A 97 -1.03 -0.38 -22.67
N TYR A 98 -2.01 0.49 -22.80
CA TYR A 98 -2.01 1.58 -23.77
C TYR A 98 -0.82 2.52 -23.58
N ILE A 99 -0.40 2.85 -22.37
CA ILE A 99 0.81 3.67 -22.11
C ILE A 99 2.11 2.85 -22.01
N GLY A 100 2.05 1.53 -22.25
CA GLY A 100 3.20 0.64 -22.17
C GLY A 100 3.68 0.33 -20.74
N LYS A 101 2.86 0.61 -19.72
CA LYS A 101 3.14 0.14 -18.35
C LYS A 101 2.78 -1.34 -18.25
N LYS A 102 3.73 -2.16 -17.81
CA LYS A 102 3.45 -3.52 -17.36
C LYS A 102 2.63 -3.45 -16.07
N THR A 103 1.31 -3.54 -16.18
CA THR A 103 0.46 -3.82 -15.03
C THR A 103 0.21 -5.30 -14.94
N SER A 104 0.47 -5.84 -13.75
CA SER A 104 0.21 -7.24 -13.44
C SER A 104 -0.84 -7.31 -12.35
N THR A 105 -1.86 -8.14 -12.56
CA THR A 105 -2.80 -8.54 -11.51
C THR A 105 -2.32 -9.79 -10.77
N ASP A 106 -1.11 -10.28 -11.10
CA ASP A 106 -0.46 -11.37 -10.38
C ASP A 106 -0.12 -10.93 -8.96
N VAL A 107 -0.57 -11.72 -7.99
CA VAL A 107 -0.45 -11.43 -6.57
C VAL A 107 1.02 -11.35 -6.16
N ALA A 108 1.89 -12.23 -6.67
CA ALA A 108 3.30 -12.20 -6.31
C ALA A 108 3.97 -10.89 -6.74
N THR A 109 3.63 -10.41 -7.93
CA THR A 109 4.14 -9.15 -8.50
C THR A 109 3.67 -7.96 -7.69
N ILE A 110 2.39 -7.89 -7.32
CA ILE A 110 1.85 -6.76 -6.54
C ILE A 110 2.42 -6.73 -5.12
N PHE A 111 2.57 -7.90 -4.48
CA PHE A 111 3.24 -7.95 -3.18
C PHE A 111 4.69 -7.52 -3.29
N GLN A 112 5.39 -7.91 -4.35
CA GLN A 112 6.79 -7.52 -4.58
C GLN A 112 6.94 -6.00 -4.72
N SER A 113 6.13 -5.35 -5.56
CA SER A 113 6.15 -3.88 -5.70
C SER A 113 5.78 -3.17 -4.39
N THR A 114 4.84 -3.74 -3.62
CA THR A 114 4.46 -3.23 -2.29
C THR A 114 5.61 -3.32 -1.29
N ILE A 115 6.38 -4.42 -1.31
CA ILE A 115 7.56 -4.61 -0.45
C ILE A 115 8.63 -3.57 -0.79
N GLU A 116 8.97 -3.41 -2.07
CA GLU A 116 9.97 -2.44 -2.53
C GLU A 116 9.57 -1.00 -2.17
N ARG A 117 8.28 -0.65 -2.30
CA ARG A 117 7.76 0.64 -1.84
C ARG A 117 7.96 0.82 -0.33
N CYS A 118 7.66 -0.21 0.48
CA CYS A 118 7.87 -0.14 1.92
C CYS A 118 9.35 0.04 2.28
N GLU A 119 10.28 -0.59 1.55
CA GLU A 119 11.72 -0.48 1.78
C GLU A 119 12.25 0.91 1.44
N ARG A 120 11.84 1.48 0.30
CA ARG A 120 12.17 2.87 -0.06
C ARG A 120 11.66 3.90 0.95
N GLU A 121 10.54 3.62 1.58
CA GLU A 121 9.95 4.46 2.63
C GLU A 121 10.47 4.12 4.04
N GLU A 122 11.51 3.28 4.15
CA GLU A 122 12.12 2.82 5.40
C GLU A 122 11.14 2.13 6.37
N ARG A 123 10.02 1.60 5.85
CA ARG A 123 9.01 0.86 6.61
C ARG A 123 9.34 -0.63 6.67
N VAL A 124 10.54 -0.95 7.19
CA VAL A 124 11.11 -2.32 7.20
C VAL A 124 10.16 -3.35 7.84
N GLY A 125 9.50 -3.01 8.95
CA GLY A 125 8.53 -3.90 9.59
C GLY A 125 7.31 -4.23 8.70
N SER A 126 6.83 -3.25 7.92
CA SER A 126 5.78 -3.48 6.92
C SER A 126 6.28 -4.33 5.76
N ALA A 127 7.48 -4.04 5.24
CA ALA A 127 8.11 -4.82 4.17
C ALA A 127 8.23 -6.30 4.56
N SER A 128 8.75 -6.57 5.76
CA SER A 128 8.85 -7.93 6.32
C SER A 128 7.48 -8.61 6.39
N GLN A 129 6.45 -7.91 6.88
CA GLN A 129 5.10 -8.46 6.96
C GLN A 129 4.51 -8.81 5.58
N TYR A 130 4.67 -7.93 4.59
CA TYR A 130 4.20 -8.22 3.23
C TYR A 130 4.98 -9.38 2.61
N ARG A 131 6.29 -9.48 2.84
CA ARG A 131 7.12 -10.61 2.41
C ARG A 131 6.65 -11.93 3.01
N SER A 132 6.44 -11.98 4.33
CA SER A 132 5.91 -13.17 4.99
C SER A 132 4.54 -13.58 4.45
N THR A 133 3.68 -12.59 4.13
CA THR A 133 2.35 -12.85 3.56
C THR A 133 2.44 -13.40 2.15
N LYS A 134 3.27 -12.79 1.29
CA LYS A 134 3.54 -13.26 -0.07
C LYS A 134 3.99 -14.72 -0.06
N ASN A 135 4.98 -15.04 0.77
CA ASN A 135 5.54 -16.39 0.84
C ASN A 135 4.50 -17.40 1.32
N ALA A 136 3.68 -17.05 2.33
CA ALA A 136 2.62 -17.91 2.81
C ALA A 136 1.55 -18.20 1.73
N ILE A 137 1.17 -17.20 0.94
CA ILE A 137 0.23 -17.37 -0.17
C ILE A 137 0.82 -18.30 -1.24
N LEU A 138 2.07 -18.06 -1.64
CA LEU A 138 2.73 -18.89 -2.67
C LEU A 138 2.90 -20.34 -2.22
N GLU A 139 3.24 -20.55 -0.95
CA GLU A 139 3.32 -21.88 -0.35
C GLU A 139 1.95 -22.59 -0.34
N PHE A 140 0.89 -21.87 0.03
CA PHE A 140 -0.48 -22.38 -0.04
C PHE A 140 -0.88 -22.78 -1.47
N CYS A 141 -0.56 -21.94 -2.46
CA CYS A 141 -0.87 -22.23 -3.87
C CYS A 141 -0.17 -23.49 -4.37
N LYS A 142 1.10 -23.71 -4.00
CA LYS A 142 1.85 -24.93 -4.36
C LYS A 142 1.21 -26.22 -3.83
N GLN A 143 0.49 -26.13 -2.70
CA GLN A 143 -0.16 -27.28 -2.07
C GLN A 143 -1.62 -27.47 -2.52
N SER A 144 -2.16 -26.55 -3.31
CA SER A 144 -3.55 -26.59 -3.76
C SER A 144 -3.60 -27.01 -5.23
N PRO A 145 -4.17 -28.20 -5.55
CA PRO A 145 -4.14 -28.74 -6.91
C PRO A 145 -4.91 -27.89 -7.93
N ASN A 146 -5.80 -27.02 -7.47
CA ASN A 146 -6.66 -26.18 -8.31
C ASN A 146 -6.17 -24.74 -8.46
N ILE A 147 -4.98 -24.42 -7.95
CA ILE A 147 -4.44 -23.06 -7.95
C ILE A 147 -3.08 -23.08 -8.65
N PRO A 148 -2.88 -22.25 -9.69
CA PRO A 148 -1.56 -22.11 -10.31
C PRO A 148 -0.52 -21.72 -9.25
N SER A 149 0.54 -22.53 -9.14
CA SER A 149 1.65 -22.29 -8.22
C SER A 149 2.44 -21.03 -8.56
N ASN A 150 2.42 -20.61 -9.83
CA ASN A 150 2.88 -19.33 -10.36
C ASN A 150 1.74 -18.69 -11.16
N GLY A 151 1.50 -17.39 -10.99
CA GLY A 151 0.46 -16.67 -11.76
C GLY A 151 -0.90 -16.61 -11.09
N LEU A 152 -0.97 -16.65 -9.74
CA LEU A 152 -2.23 -16.39 -9.03
C LEU A 152 -2.67 -14.95 -9.29
N MET A 153 -3.74 -14.78 -10.04
CA MET A 153 -4.29 -13.45 -10.30
C MET A 153 -5.26 -13.03 -9.20
N LEU A 154 -5.34 -11.73 -8.91
CA LEU A 154 -6.29 -11.20 -7.92
C LEU A 154 -7.75 -11.61 -8.21
N GLN A 155 -8.14 -11.77 -9.48
CA GLN A 155 -9.48 -12.21 -9.87
C GLN A 155 -9.80 -13.65 -9.43
N ASN A 156 -8.77 -14.48 -9.19
CA ASN A 156 -8.94 -15.86 -8.75
C ASN A 156 -9.07 -16.01 -7.23
N ILE A 157 -8.89 -14.92 -6.47
CA ILE A 157 -9.05 -14.94 -5.01
C ILE A 157 -10.50 -14.54 -4.69
N ASP A 158 -11.34 -15.54 -4.47
CA ASP A 158 -12.72 -15.37 -4.06
C ASP A 158 -12.91 -15.63 -2.54
N PHE A 159 -14.16 -15.67 -2.09
CA PHE A 159 -14.47 -15.98 -0.69
C PHE A 159 -14.00 -17.39 -0.28
N LYS A 160 -14.10 -18.37 -1.18
CA LYS A 160 -13.70 -19.76 -0.91
C LYS A 160 -12.19 -19.84 -0.75
N PHE A 161 -11.41 -19.20 -1.62
CA PHE A 161 -9.96 -19.09 -1.47
C PHE A 161 -9.58 -18.56 -0.10
N LEU A 162 -10.21 -17.47 0.36
CA LEU A 162 -9.89 -16.88 1.67
C LEU A 162 -10.16 -17.85 2.82
N LYS A 163 -11.23 -18.65 2.75
CA LYS A 163 -11.56 -19.68 3.74
C LYS A 163 -10.56 -20.83 3.73
N ASP A 164 -10.19 -21.29 2.55
CA ASP A 164 -9.23 -22.38 2.39
C ASP A 164 -7.84 -21.95 2.87
N PHE A 165 -7.44 -20.72 2.56
CA PHE A 165 -6.18 -20.13 3.03
C PHE A 165 -6.17 -19.93 4.55
N GLU A 166 -7.27 -19.42 5.14
CA GLU A 166 -7.46 -19.32 6.60
C GLU A 166 -7.27 -20.69 7.28
N HIS A 167 -7.97 -21.70 6.75
CA HIS A 167 -7.92 -23.06 7.28
C HIS A 167 -6.51 -23.65 7.16
N TRP A 168 -5.85 -23.46 6.02
CA TRP A 168 -4.49 -23.92 5.81
C TRP A 168 -3.50 -23.27 6.79
N LEU A 169 -3.59 -21.95 7.01
CA LEU A 169 -2.75 -21.27 8.00
C LEU A 169 -2.97 -21.84 9.41
N LYS A 170 -4.22 -22.17 9.76
CA LYS A 170 -4.56 -22.73 11.07
C LYS A 170 -4.08 -24.17 11.25
N VAL A 171 -4.32 -25.03 10.26
CA VAL A 171 -4.07 -26.48 10.38
C VAL A 171 -2.65 -26.87 9.98
N LYS A 172 -2.12 -26.32 8.88
CA LYS A 172 -0.79 -26.69 8.35
C LYS A 172 0.33 -25.86 8.95
N ARG A 173 0.09 -24.56 9.18
CA ARG A 173 1.08 -23.66 9.80
C ARG A 173 0.89 -23.42 11.30
N ASN A 174 -0.10 -24.06 11.92
CA ASN A 174 -0.44 -23.91 13.33
C ASN A 174 -0.52 -22.44 13.80
N CYS A 175 -1.00 -21.55 12.91
CA CYS A 175 -1.09 -20.13 13.21
C CYS A 175 -2.27 -19.84 14.14
N LYS A 176 -2.04 -18.99 15.15
CA LYS A 176 -3.12 -18.42 15.97
C LYS A 176 -3.91 -17.38 15.16
N ASP A 177 -5.17 -17.17 15.53
CA ASP A 177 -6.05 -16.27 14.78
C ASP A 177 -5.49 -14.84 14.69
N THR A 178 -4.72 -14.37 15.69
CA THR A 178 -4.00 -13.08 15.63
C THR A 178 -3.04 -13.00 14.45
N THR A 179 -2.27 -14.06 14.21
CA THR A 179 -1.30 -14.15 13.11
C THR A 179 -2.02 -14.27 11.77
N ILE A 180 -3.08 -15.10 11.71
CA ILE A 180 -3.93 -15.22 10.52
C ILE A 180 -4.55 -13.87 10.15
N SER A 181 -5.03 -13.12 11.15
CA SER A 181 -5.60 -11.77 10.96
C SER A 181 -4.58 -10.81 10.35
N VAL A 182 -3.30 -10.93 10.71
CA VAL A 182 -2.23 -10.12 10.11
C VAL A 182 -2.07 -10.45 8.62
N TYR A 183 -2.00 -11.74 8.26
CA TYR A 183 -1.92 -12.16 6.86
C TYR A 183 -3.13 -11.69 6.04
N MET A 184 -4.34 -11.88 6.57
CA MET A 184 -5.58 -11.47 5.90
C MET A 184 -5.68 -9.95 5.73
N ARG A 185 -5.22 -9.17 6.72
CA ARG A 185 -5.19 -7.70 6.59
C ARG A 185 -4.19 -7.24 5.55
N ALA A 186 -3.02 -7.87 5.45
CA ALA A 186 -2.04 -7.56 4.42
C ALA A 186 -2.61 -7.83 3.02
N LEU A 187 -3.24 -8.99 2.80
CA LEU A 187 -3.91 -9.31 1.53
C LEU A 187 -5.06 -8.33 1.23
N ARG A 188 -5.87 -7.98 2.24
CA ARG A 188 -6.93 -6.97 2.08
C ARG A 188 -6.40 -5.60 1.68
N THR A 189 -5.28 -5.17 2.24
CA THR A 189 -4.65 -3.90 1.86
C THR A 189 -4.19 -3.94 0.40
N VAL A 190 -3.55 -5.04 -0.03
CA VAL A 190 -3.16 -5.24 -1.44
C VAL A 190 -4.36 -5.13 -2.38
N PHE A 191 -5.49 -5.75 -2.03
CA PHE A 191 -6.74 -5.60 -2.80
C PHE A 191 -7.24 -4.16 -2.83
N ASN A 192 -7.27 -3.49 -1.68
CA ASN A 192 -7.75 -2.11 -1.58
C ASN A 192 -6.88 -1.16 -2.41
N ASP A 193 -5.56 -1.32 -2.35
CA ASP A 193 -4.62 -0.53 -3.14
C ASP A 193 -4.81 -0.81 -4.63
N ALA A 194 -4.92 -2.09 -5.02
CA ALA A 194 -5.21 -2.46 -6.41
C ALA A 194 -6.52 -1.86 -6.94
N ILE A 195 -7.58 -1.82 -6.13
CA ILE A 195 -8.85 -1.19 -6.49
C ILE A 195 -8.70 0.34 -6.62
N LYS A 196 -8.00 0.99 -5.68
CA LYS A 196 -7.75 2.45 -5.74
C LYS A 196 -6.91 2.85 -6.94
N GLU A 197 -6.00 1.98 -7.32
CA GLU A 197 -5.17 2.13 -8.52
C GLU A 197 -5.92 1.69 -9.79
N ASP A 198 -7.20 1.31 -9.70
CA ASP A 198 -8.04 0.78 -10.79
C ASP A 198 -7.54 -0.56 -11.42
N LEU A 199 -6.52 -1.23 -10.85
CA LEU A 199 -5.97 -2.50 -11.35
C LEU A 199 -7.01 -3.63 -11.41
N ILE A 200 -7.99 -3.61 -10.52
CA ILE A 200 -9.08 -4.58 -10.46
C ILE A 200 -10.39 -3.90 -10.07
N SER A 201 -11.50 -4.38 -10.63
CA SER A 201 -12.84 -3.92 -10.29
C SER A 201 -13.25 -4.35 -8.87
N TYR A 202 -14.01 -3.51 -8.18
CA TYR A 202 -14.55 -3.81 -6.85
C TYR A 202 -15.43 -5.08 -6.84
N GLU A 203 -15.99 -5.49 -7.98
CA GLU A 203 -16.76 -6.73 -8.08
C GLU A 203 -15.96 -8.00 -7.76
N PHE A 204 -14.64 -7.96 -7.91
CA PHE A 204 -13.74 -9.05 -7.54
C PHE A 204 -13.27 -8.97 -6.10
N TYR A 205 -13.65 -7.94 -5.32
CA TYR A 205 -13.17 -7.74 -3.96
C TYR A 205 -13.71 -8.78 -2.95
N PRO A 206 -12.93 -9.79 -2.51
CA PRO A 206 -13.47 -10.92 -1.75
C PRO A 206 -13.78 -10.55 -0.29
N PHE A 207 -13.14 -9.51 0.24
CA PHE A 207 -13.29 -9.06 1.63
C PHE A 207 -14.60 -8.32 1.92
N ARG A 208 -15.46 -8.09 0.91
CA ARG A 208 -16.86 -7.68 1.14
C ARG A 208 -17.70 -8.80 1.78
N LYS A 209 -17.31 -10.06 1.56
CA LYS A 209 -17.96 -11.25 2.13
C LYS A 209 -17.14 -11.86 3.29
N TYR A 210 -15.84 -11.58 3.35
CA TYR A 210 -14.94 -12.12 4.37
C TYR A 210 -14.63 -11.10 5.48
N GLU A 211 -15.28 -11.26 6.64
CA GLU A 211 -15.11 -10.37 7.79
C GLU A 211 -13.97 -10.82 8.73
N ILE A 212 -12.79 -10.21 8.58
CA ILE A 212 -11.60 -10.52 9.41
C ILE A 212 -11.88 -10.34 10.91
N GLY A 213 -12.51 -9.21 11.29
CA GLY A 213 -12.67 -8.81 12.69
C GLY A 213 -13.62 -9.69 13.51
N LYS A 214 -14.65 -10.28 12.90
CA LYS A 214 -15.53 -11.24 13.61
C LYS A 214 -14.91 -12.63 13.70
N ARG A 215 -14.13 -13.03 12.69
CA ARG A 215 -13.63 -14.40 12.52
C ARG A 215 -12.32 -14.67 13.23
N LEU A 216 -11.46 -13.65 13.30
CA LEU A 216 -10.07 -13.78 13.73
C LEU A 216 -9.80 -12.84 14.92
N ASN A 217 -10.66 -12.93 15.94
CA ASN A 217 -10.58 -12.10 17.13
C ASN A 217 -10.17 -12.93 18.35
N THR A 218 -8.88 -12.89 18.68
CA THR A 218 -8.39 -13.43 19.95
C THR A 218 -8.24 -12.29 20.94
N LYS A 219 -9.05 -12.30 22.02
CA LYS A 219 -8.80 -11.43 23.16
C LYS A 219 -7.48 -11.85 23.81
N THR A 220 -6.50 -10.94 23.82
CA THR A 220 -5.27 -11.16 24.58
C THR A 220 -5.52 -10.90 26.06
N LYS A 221 -4.91 -11.71 26.93
CA LYS A 221 -4.98 -11.49 28.38
C LYS A 221 -4.35 -10.14 28.72
N LYS A 222 -4.98 -9.36 29.61
CA LYS A 222 -4.40 -8.12 30.15
C LYS A 222 -3.19 -8.49 31.00
N ARG A 223 -2.00 -8.01 30.62
CA ARG A 223 -0.71 -8.27 31.30
C ARG A 223 -0.24 -7.08 32.15
N ALA A 224 -1.18 -6.29 32.67
CA ALA A 224 -0.83 -5.16 33.54
C ALA A 224 -0.37 -5.71 34.90
N ILE A 225 0.79 -5.25 35.37
CA ILE A 225 1.31 -5.56 36.71
C ILE A 225 0.79 -4.54 37.72
N SER A 226 0.73 -4.93 39.00
CA SER A 226 0.37 -4.02 40.10
C SER A 226 1.51 -3.06 40.43
N LYS A 227 1.22 -2.01 41.21
CA LYS A 227 2.25 -1.12 41.73
C LYS A 227 3.21 -1.86 42.67
N ASP A 228 2.73 -2.82 43.44
CA ASP A 228 3.57 -3.60 44.36
C ASP A 228 4.62 -4.42 43.60
N ILE A 229 4.23 -5.06 42.48
CA ILE A 229 5.17 -5.76 41.60
C ILE A 229 6.16 -4.77 40.97
N MET A 230 5.71 -3.56 40.63
CA MET A 230 6.59 -2.51 40.11
C MET A 230 7.67 -2.11 41.12
N HIS A 231 7.31 -1.97 42.41
CA HIS A 231 8.24 -1.72 43.50
C HIS A 231 9.21 -2.89 43.68
N GLN A 232 8.70 -4.12 43.69
CA GLN A 232 9.55 -5.32 43.78
C GLN A 232 10.58 -5.38 42.64
N ILE A 233 10.19 -5.09 41.39
CA ILE A 233 11.12 -5.05 40.24
C ILE A 233 12.18 -3.96 40.44
N LYS A 234 11.78 -2.79 40.92
CA LYS A 234 12.71 -1.67 41.16
C LYS A 234 13.76 -2.05 42.20
N ASP A 235 13.34 -2.71 43.28
CA ASP A 235 14.16 -2.99 44.45
C ASP A 235 14.86 -4.37 44.38
N LEU A 236 14.84 -5.03 43.22
CA LEU A 236 15.57 -6.28 42.99
C LEU A 236 17.07 -6.11 43.21
N ASP A 237 17.64 -6.97 44.06
CA ASP A 237 19.08 -7.06 44.30
C ASP A 237 19.79 -7.75 43.12
N LEU A 238 20.26 -6.90 42.21
CA LEU A 238 20.96 -7.15 40.94
C LEU A 238 22.49 -7.23 41.11
N PRO A 239 23.26 -8.26 40.66
CA PRO A 239 24.70 -8.07 40.51
C PRO A 239 25.00 -6.87 39.61
N GLU A 240 25.85 -5.96 40.08
CA GLU A 240 26.22 -4.74 39.37
C GLU A 240 26.81 -5.08 37.99
N GLY A 241 26.34 -4.39 36.95
CA GLY A 241 26.80 -4.59 35.57
C GLY A 241 26.26 -5.86 34.89
N SER A 242 25.37 -6.62 35.54
CA SER A 242 24.75 -7.80 34.94
C SER A 242 23.70 -7.45 33.87
N ASP A 243 23.47 -8.38 32.94
CA ASP A 243 22.40 -8.27 31.94
C ASP A 243 21.01 -8.12 32.58
N LEU A 244 20.80 -8.71 33.76
CA LEU A 244 19.55 -8.58 34.51
C LEU A 244 19.38 -7.17 35.08
N GLU A 245 20.46 -6.58 35.57
CA GLU A 245 20.46 -5.19 36.04
C GLU A 245 20.11 -4.24 34.89
N PHE A 246 20.77 -4.42 33.74
CA PHE A 246 20.46 -3.65 32.52
C PHE A 246 19.02 -3.82 32.07
N ALA A 247 18.49 -5.06 32.07
CA ALA A 247 17.11 -5.33 31.69
C ALA A 247 16.11 -4.66 32.65
N ARG A 248 16.36 -4.68 33.97
CA ARG A 248 15.57 -3.96 34.97
C ARG A 248 15.59 -2.46 34.68
N ASP A 249 16.76 -1.89 34.47
CA ASP A 249 16.95 -0.45 34.31
C ASP A 249 16.29 0.08 33.02
N ILE A 250 16.41 -0.65 31.90
CA ILE A 250 15.68 -0.33 30.67
C ILE A 250 14.16 -0.45 30.88
N PHE A 251 13.69 -1.47 31.60
CA PHE A 251 12.28 -1.61 31.91
C PHE A 251 11.75 -0.42 32.74
N LEU A 252 12.48 0.01 33.77
CA LEU A 252 12.17 1.19 34.58
C LEU A 252 12.17 2.46 33.72
N PHE A 253 13.16 2.61 32.82
CA PHE A 253 13.23 3.73 31.89
C PHE A 253 12.00 3.78 30.98
N ILE A 254 11.58 2.65 30.42
CA ILE A 254 10.36 2.56 29.60
C ILE A 254 9.13 3.00 30.42
N TYR A 255 9.02 2.53 31.66
CA TYR A 255 7.89 2.85 32.53
C TYR A 255 7.83 4.35 32.88
N TYR A 256 8.91 4.92 33.40
CA TYR A 256 8.97 6.34 33.76
C TYR A 256 8.97 7.27 32.54
N GLY A 257 9.55 6.82 31.43
CA GLY A 257 9.51 7.44 30.11
C GLY A 257 8.18 7.27 29.38
N ARG A 258 7.07 7.10 30.12
CA ARG A 258 5.68 7.02 29.61
C ARG A 258 5.48 6.01 28.48
N GLY A 259 6.15 4.87 28.54
CA GLY A 259 6.06 3.83 27.52
C GLY A 259 6.75 4.20 26.21
N ILE A 260 7.90 4.88 26.29
CA ILE A 260 8.81 5.03 25.15
C ILE A 260 9.18 3.63 24.61
N ASN A 261 9.28 3.47 23.29
CA ASN A 261 9.60 2.15 22.73
C ASN A 261 11.10 1.89 22.85
N PHE A 262 11.48 0.62 22.96
CA PHE A 262 12.87 0.19 23.02
C PHE A 262 13.74 0.75 21.88
N VAL A 263 13.23 0.73 20.64
CA VAL A 263 13.94 1.31 19.48
C VAL A 263 14.06 2.83 19.53
N ASP A 264 13.18 3.52 20.27
CA ASP A 264 13.32 4.97 20.45
C ASP A 264 14.41 5.27 21.49
N ILE A 265 14.48 4.48 22.57
CA ILE A 265 15.54 4.56 23.60
C ILE A 265 16.92 4.37 22.97
N ALA A 266 17.10 3.30 22.18
CA ALA A 266 18.38 2.94 21.58
C ALA A 266 18.96 3.99 20.61
N PHE A 267 18.21 5.03 20.28
CA PHE A 267 18.64 6.12 19.41
C PHE A 267 18.43 7.50 20.05
N LEU A 268 18.21 7.57 21.36
CA LEU A 268 18.31 8.82 22.08
C LEU A 268 19.76 9.31 22.05
N THR A 269 19.91 10.62 21.91
CA THR A 269 21.19 11.33 21.90
C THR A 269 21.12 12.47 22.91
N PRO A 270 22.26 13.04 23.36
CA PRO A 270 22.25 14.20 24.25
C PRO A 270 21.37 15.36 23.76
N TYR A 271 21.24 15.55 22.43
CA TYR A 271 20.37 16.57 21.82
C TYR A 271 18.87 16.33 22.04
N ASN A 272 18.47 15.12 22.41
CA ASN A 272 17.10 14.81 22.79
C ASN A 272 16.78 15.28 24.22
N ILE A 273 17.76 15.72 25.00
CA ILE A 273 17.55 16.25 26.35
C ILE A 273 17.49 17.77 26.28
N GLN A 274 16.30 18.32 26.45
CA GLN A 274 16.02 19.76 26.34
C GLN A 274 15.16 20.20 27.52
N ASP A 275 15.58 21.23 28.24
CA ASP A 275 14.83 21.83 29.36
C ASP A 275 14.27 20.80 30.38
N ASN A 276 15.11 19.84 30.78
CA ASN A 276 14.74 18.73 31.66
C ASN A 276 13.64 17.81 31.08
N ARG A 277 13.67 17.58 29.76
CA ARG A 277 12.72 16.72 29.03
C ARG A 277 13.44 15.87 27.99
N ILE A 278 12.90 14.68 27.75
CA ILE A 278 13.24 13.86 26.59
C ILE A 278 12.31 14.26 25.43
N VAL A 279 12.89 14.83 24.39
CA VAL A 279 12.22 15.32 23.19
C VAL A 279 12.65 14.47 21.99
N TYR A 280 11.69 13.77 21.38
CA TYR A 280 11.99 12.86 20.27
C TYR A 280 10.79 12.64 19.35
N VAL A 281 11.07 12.20 18.13
CA VAL A 281 10.07 11.76 17.17
C VAL A 281 10.12 10.23 17.08
N ARG A 282 8.98 9.58 17.37
CA ARG A 282 8.82 8.12 17.32
C ARG A 282 9.28 7.56 15.99
N ARG A 283 10.28 6.66 16.01
CA ARG A 283 10.88 6.06 14.81
C ARG A 283 9.87 5.34 13.94
N LYS A 284 8.93 4.60 14.55
CA LYS A 284 7.83 3.91 13.84
C LYS A 284 7.00 4.85 12.94
N ASN A 285 6.98 6.15 13.25
CA ASN A 285 6.15 7.12 12.56
C ASN A 285 6.97 8.13 11.74
N ARG A 286 8.31 8.03 11.66
CA ARG A 286 9.13 9.05 10.97
C ARG A 286 8.76 9.28 9.50
N SER A 287 8.28 8.24 8.80
CA SER A 287 7.77 8.33 7.42
C SER A 287 6.33 8.83 7.30
N LYS A 288 5.71 9.25 8.41
CA LYS A 288 4.39 9.89 8.48
C LYS A 288 4.54 11.27 9.10
N THR A 289 3.52 12.12 8.96
CA THR A 289 3.40 13.37 9.74
C THR A 289 3.49 13.01 11.23
N SER A 290 4.68 13.13 11.81
CA SER A 290 4.99 12.61 13.12
C SER A 290 5.10 13.77 14.08
N LYS A 291 4.25 13.73 15.11
CA LYS A 291 4.28 14.70 16.20
C LYS A 291 5.48 14.40 17.08
N GLU A 292 6.18 15.46 17.45
CA GLU A 292 7.19 15.41 18.49
C GLU A 292 6.56 14.98 19.82
N ILE A 293 7.27 14.12 20.55
CA ILE A 293 6.90 13.68 21.88
C ILE A 293 7.88 14.31 22.84
N SER A 294 7.34 14.92 23.90
CA SER A 294 8.12 15.61 24.91
C SER A 294 7.73 15.10 26.30
N ILE A 295 8.67 14.45 26.99
CA ILE A 295 8.45 13.73 28.26
C ILE A 295 9.29 14.39 29.35
N PRO A 296 8.71 14.81 30.49
CA PRO A 296 9.49 15.38 31.59
C PRO A 296 10.43 14.33 32.20
N ILE A 297 11.67 14.72 32.48
CA ILE A 297 12.65 13.88 33.18
C ILE A 297 12.39 14.01 34.68
N ARG A 298 12.10 12.86 35.31
CA ARG A 298 12.00 12.73 36.77
C ARG A 298 13.33 12.24 37.33
N ASN A 299 13.49 12.32 38.65
CA ASN A 299 14.72 11.88 39.33
C ASN A 299 15.08 10.44 38.95
N GLU A 300 14.10 9.53 38.90
CA GLU A 300 14.35 8.12 38.56
C GLU A 300 14.89 7.95 37.13
N VAL A 301 14.45 8.80 36.19
CA VAL A 301 14.96 8.78 34.80
C VAL A 301 16.34 9.42 34.76
N LYS A 302 16.56 10.49 35.52
CA LYS A 302 17.85 11.17 35.60
C LYS A 302 18.93 10.25 36.15
N ASP A 303 18.65 9.53 37.24
CA ASP A 303 19.59 8.58 37.83
C ASP A 303 20.01 7.50 36.82
N LEU A 304 19.06 7.02 36.02
CA LEU A 304 19.32 6.05 34.94
C LEU A 304 20.14 6.67 33.79
N LEU A 305 19.81 7.89 33.35
CA LEU A 305 20.59 8.60 32.31
C LEU A 305 22.03 8.81 32.76
N GLU A 306 22.25 9.20 34.02
CA GLU A 306 23.57 9.42 34.58
C GLU A 306 24.35 8.10 34.73
N LYS A 307 23.70 7.02 35.18
CA LYS A 307 24.31 5.69 35.30
C LYS A 307 24.85 5.18 33.97
N TYR A 308 24.10 5.36 32.88
CA TYR A 308 24.47 4.89 31.55
C TYR A 308 25.20 5.93 30.70
N ARG A 309 25.56 7.07 31.27
CA ARG A 309 26.27 8.15 30.58
C ARG A 309 27.66 7.71 30.13
N GLN A 310 27.74 7.11 28.95
CA GLN A 310 29.00 6.80 28.28
C GLN A 310 29.41 7.95 27.36
N TRP A 311 30.70 8.03 27.01
CA TRP A 311 31.21 8.93 25.95
C TRP A 311 30.85 8.38 24.57
N SER A 312 29.56 8.17 24.32
CA SER A 312 28.98 7.74 23.05
C SER A 312 28.12 8.88 22.49
N TYR A 313 27.91 8.88 21.16
CA TYR A 313 26.99 9.81 20.50
C TYR A 313 25.52 9.58 20.93
N TYR A 314 25.23 8.38 21.44
CA TYR A 314 23.93 7.98 21.98
C TYR A 314 23.96 7.95 23.50
N ILE A 315 22.81 8.23 24.13
CA ILE A 315 22.63 8.11 25.59
C ILE A 315 22.36 6.65 25.96
#